data_AF-A0A0H5C4C6-F1
#
_entry.id   AF-A0A0H5C4C6-F1
#
_cell.length_a   1.000
_cell.length_b   1.000
_cell.length_c   1.000
_cell.angle_alpha   90.00
_cell.angle_beta   90.00
_cell.angle_gamma   90.00
#
_symmetry.space_group_name_H-M   'P 1'
#
loop_
_entity.id
_entity.type
_entity.pdbx_description
1 polymer ?
#
loop_
_entity_poly.entity_id
_entity_poly.type
_entity_poly.pdbx_seq_one_letter_code
_entity_poly.pdbx_strand_id
1 'polypeptide(L)'
;MSKRTSTELELPTFNPNKKKQQVGNPIVWIDCEMTGLDVYKDNIIEICCIITDGDMNLLHEGYESVIHVDKEILDSMDPWCVNQHGSSGLTQKVLESKKTLKEVEEELLDYVQTYTKKGKAVLAGNTVHMDRAFMMRELPKVIDHLHYRIIDVSSFFEFGRRHNPELINQCPKKRNSHTARDDILESIAQLAWFRDHYMIGPETQKILEDAKTHKEKEKEKEKEKDEENDKVTDSRD
;
A
#
# COMPACT_ATOMS: atom_id res chain seq x y z
N MET A 1 3.44 -34.75 21.10
CA MET A 1 2.97 -33.38 21.45
C MET A 1 3.48 -32.45 20.36
N SER A 2 2.63 -32.15 19.37
CA SER A 2 2.99 -31.29 18.24
C SER A 2 3.06 -29.85 18.71
N LYS A 3 4.22 -29.20 18.53
CA LYS A 3 4.40 -27.79 18.84
C LYS A 3 3.53 -26.98 17.87
N ARG A 4 2.50 -26.30 18.39
CA ARG A 4 1.81 -25.22 17.66
C ARG A 4 2.86 -24.17 17.31
N THR A 5 3.29 -24.14 16.06
CA THR A 5 4.02 -23.01 15.48
C THR A 5 3.05 -21.84 15.40
N SER A 6 3.47 -20.70 15.95
CA SER A 6 2.69 -19.47 16.11
C SER A 6 2.07 -18.99 14.80
N THR A 7 0.75 -18.80 14.81
CA THR A 7 -0.11 -18.32 13.72
C THR A 7 -0.13 -16.78 13.66
N GLU A 8 1.01 -16.17 13.37
CA GLU A 8 1.09 -14.71 13.18
C GLU A 8 1.42 -14.37 11.74
N LEU A 9 0.90 -13.24 11.26
CA LEU A 9 1.17 -12.75 9.92
C LEU A 9 2.65 -12.35 9.80
N GLU A 10 3.35 -12.90 8.81
CA GLU A 10 4.73 -12.54 8.53
C GLU A 10 4.77 -11.14 7.90
N LEU A 11 5.47 -10.21 8.54
CA LEU A 11 5.57 -8.83 8.07
C LEU A 11 6.76 -8.69 7.11
N PRO A 12 6.62 -7.92 6.03
CA PRO A 12 7.71 -7.71 5.11
C PRO A 12 8.81 -6.85 5.75
N THR A 13 10.07 -7.11 5.37
CA THR A 13 11.24 -6.38 5.89
C THR A 13 11.95 -5.63 4.77
N PHE A 14 12.50 -4.46 5.09
CA PHE A 14 13.32 -3.70 4.16
C PHE A 14 14.72 -4.30 4.04
N ASN A 15 15.24 -4.42 2.81
CA ASN A 15 16.61 -4.84 2.54
C ASN A 15 17.47 -3.63 2.12
N PRO A 16 18.41 -3.17 2.94
CA PRO A 16 19.19 -1.95 2.68
C PRO A 16 20.16 -2.07 1.50
N ASN A 17 20.42 -3.29 0.99
CA ASN A 17 21.34 -3.50 -0.12
C ASN A 17 20.69 -3.30 -1.51
N LYS A 18 19.38 -3.08 -1.60
CA LYS A 18 18.70 -2.71 -2.86
C LYS A 18 18.99 -1.24 -3.19
N LYS A 19 19.57 -0.97 -4.37
CA LYS A 19 19.80 0.42 -4.84
C LYS A 19 18.47 1.15 -5.03
N LYS A 20 18.41 2.43 -4.64
CA LYS A 20 17.28 3.34 -4.95
C LYS A 20 17.12 3.49 -6.46
N GLN A 21 15.96 3.11 -6.99
CA GLN A 21 15.63 3.21 -8.41
C GLN A 21 14.17 3.61 -8.57
N GLN A 22 13.83 4.22 -9.70
CA GLN A 22 12.43 4.41 -10.10
C GLN A 22 11.79 3.03 -10.34
N VAL A 23 10.63 2.81 -9.74
CA VAL A 23 10.04 1.47 -9.64
C VAL A 23 8.88 1.32 -10.61
N GLY A 24 8.78 0.12 -11.22
CA GLY A 24 7.62 -0.26 -12.03
C GLY A 24 6.42 -0.54 -11.13
N ASN A 25 5.27 0.04 -11.47
CA ASN A 25 4.01 -0.13 -10.73
C ASN A 25 4.12 0.18 -9.22
N PRO A 26 4.55 1.39 -8.83
CA PRO A 26 4.74 1.72 -7.43
C PRO A 26 3.40 1.78 -6.68
N ILE A 27 3.41 1.27 -5.45
CA ILE A 27 2.27 1.32 -4.53
C ILE A 27 2.69 2.17 -3.33
N VAL A 28 1.89 3.20 -3.01
CA VAL A 28 2.10 4.09 -1.87
C VAL A 28 1.11 3.71 -0.80
N TRP A 29 1.59 3.06 0.24
CA TRP A 29 0.80 2.61 1.38
C TRP A 29 0.74 3.73 2.41
N ILE A 30 -0.47 4.08 2.84
CA ILE A 30 -0.72 5.12 3.85
C ILE A 30 -1.67 4.56 4.89
N ASP A 31 -1.45 4.99 6.12
CA ASP A 31 -2.36 4.88 7.24
C ASP A 31 -2.28 6.18 8.03
N CYS A 32 -3.43 6.77 8.33
CA CYS A 32 -3.57 7.99 9.10
C CYS A 32 -4.30 7.69 10.41
N GLU A 33 -3.82 8.30 11.49
CA GLU A 33 -4.61 8.42 12.71
C GLU A 33 -5.28 9.80 12.69
N MET A 34 -6.58 9.83 13.02
CA MET A 34 -7.40 11.05 13.02
C MET A 34 -8.02 11.30 14.38
N THR A 35 -8.44 12.54 14.61
CA THR A 35 -9.21 12.92 15.82
C THR A 35 -10.64 12.36 15.83
N GLY A 36 -11.09 11.80 14.70
CA GLY A 36 -12.41 11.22 14.50
C GLY A 36 -12.63 10.85 13.02
N LEU A 37 -13.88 10.61 12.63
CA LEU A 37 -14.25 10.14 11.28
C LEU A 37 -15.04 11.17 10.44
N ASP A 38 -15.29 12.37 10.95
CA ASP A 38 -15.91 13.46 10.20
C ASP A 38 -14.84 14.23 9.40
N VAL A 39 -14.70 13.88 8.12
CA VAL A 39 -13.73 14.49 7.17
C VAL A 39 -13.85 16.02 7.09
N TYR A 40 -14.96 16.63 7.52
CA TYR A 40 -15.11 18.08 7.51
C TYR A 40 -14.67 18.75 8.81
N LYS A 41 -14.59 18.01 9.93
CA LYS A 41 -14.32 18.57 11.27
C LYS A 41 -13.05 18.04 11.90
N ASP A 42 -12.82 16.74 11.79
CA ASP A 42 -11.67 16.05 12.40
C ASP A 42 -10.39 16.33 11.63
N ASN A 43 -9.23 16.02 12.20
CA ASN A 43 -7.91 16.30 11.61
C ASN A 43 -7.01 15.05 11.62
N ILE A 44 -6.05 14.98 10.67
CA ILE A 44 -4.97 14.00 10.72
C ILE A 44 -3.99 14.41 11.82
N ILE A 45 -3.61 13.46 12.68
CA ILE A 45 -2.69 13.66 13.81
C ILE A 45 -1.45 12.74 13.78
N GLU A 46 -1.51 11.63 13.06
CA GLU A 46 -0.35 10.80 12.71
C GLU A 46 -0.49 10.33 11.26
N ILE A 47 0.62 10.19 10.56
CA ILE A 47 0.66 9.58 9.23
C ILE A 47 1.89 8.70 9.08
N CYS A 48 1.68 7.49 8.58
CA CYS A 48 2.74 6.61 8.12
C CYS A 48 2.65 6.42 6.60
N CYS A 49 3.80 6.32 5.94
CA CYS A 49 3.90 6.01 4.52
C CYS A 49 4.99 4.98 4.22
N ILE A 50 4.62 3.89 3.55
CA ILE A 50 5.55 2.89 3.03
C ILE A 50 5.36 2.76 1.53
N ILE A 51 6.45 2.63 0.77
CA ILE A 51 6.40 2.46 -0.69
C ILE A 51 6.91 1.08 -1.04
N THR A 52 6.14 0.36 -1.86
CA THR A 52 6.51 -0.94 -2.41
C THR A 52 6.58 -0.92 -3.93
N ASP A 53 7.25 -1.92 -4.50
CA ASP A 53 7.03 -2.30 -5.90
C ASP A 53 5.70 -3.03 -6.08
N GLY A 54 5.38 -3.37 -7.33
CA GLY A 54 4.15 -4.11 -7.68
C GLY A 54 4.07 -5.52 -7.09
N ASP A 55 5.17 -6.07 -6.58
CA ASP A 55 5.23 -7.37 -5.91
C ASP A 55 5.17 -7.26 -4.37
N MET A 56 4.92 -6.05 -3.86
CA MET A 56 4.85 -5.71 -2.43
C MET A 56 6.19 -5.78 -1.67
N ASN A 57 7.32 -5.67 -2.37
CA ASN A 57 8.62 -5.53 -1.70
C ASN A 57 8.87 -4.09 -1.26
N LEU A 58 9.27 -3.89 0.00
CA LEU A 58 9.61 -2.57 0.54
C LEU A 58 10.82 -1.96 -0.18
N LEU A 59 10.70 -0.67 -0.51
CA LEU A 59 11.76 0.12 -1.15
C LEU A 59 12.57 0.97 -0.17
N HIS A 60 12.03 1.19 1.02
CA HIS A 60 12.61 1.97 2.11
C HIS A 60 12.01 1.50 3.45
N GLU A 61 12.53 2.01 4.57
CA GLU A 61 12.03 1.74 5.92
C GLU A 61 10.65 2.38 6.22
N GLY A 62 10.22 3.34 5.40
CA GLY A 62 9.02 4.15 5.60
C GLY A 62 9.31 5.63 5.86
N TYR A 63 8.24 6.41 5.97
CA TYR A 63 8.17 7.77 6.50
C TYR A 63 7.06 7.81 7.55
N GLU A 64 7.32 8.41 8.70
CA GLU A 64 6.36 8.54 9.81
C GLU A 64 6.44 9.95 10.38
N SER A 65 5.29 10.53 10.68
CA SER A 65 5.24 11.83 11.33
C SER A 65 3.98 12.00 12.17
N VAL A 66 4.15 12.65 13.32
CA VAL A 66 3.07 13.11 14.19
C VAL A 66 2.86 14.60 13.94
N ILE A 67 1.62 15.02 13.74
CA ILE A 67 1.25 16.41 13.44
C ILE A 67 0.76 17.07 14.73
N HIS A 68 1.26 18.27 15.01
CA HIS A 68 0.78 19.05 16.14
C HIS A 68 -0.64 19.58 15.88
N VAL A 69 -1.53 19.41 16.86
CA VAL A 69 -2.80 20.13 16.95
C VAL A 69 -2.98 20.65 18.38
N ASP A 70 -3.77 21.72 18.51
CA ASP A 70 -4.05 22.34 19.80
C ASP A 70 -4.80 21.37 20.75
N LYS A 71 -4.60 21.54 22.05
CA LYS A 71 -5.22 20.67 23.07
C LYS A 71 -6.75 20.69 22.99
N GLU A 72 -7.33 21.82 22.63
CA GLU A 72 -8.77 22.00 22.48
C GLU A 72 -9.36 21.07 21.39
N ILE A 73 -8.60 20.79 20.33
CA ILE A 73 -9.00 19.84 19.28
C ILE A 73 -8.99 18.42 19.85
N LEU A 74 -7.94 18.04 20.56
CA LEU A 74 -7.83 16.72 21.20
C LEU A 74 -8.90 16.49 22.27
N ASP A 75 -9.23 17.53 23.04
CA ASP A 75 -10.29 17.48 24.06
C ASP A 75 -11.69 17.34 23.44
N SER A 76 -11.86 17.67 22.15
CA SER A 76 -13.12 17.56 21.41
C SER A 76 -13.37 16.19 20.77
N MET A 77 -12.37 15.30 20.82
CA MET A 77 -12.47 13.94 20.31
C MET A 77 -13.59 13.14 21.02
N ASP A 78 -14.17 12.18 20.30
CA ASP A 78 -15.12 11.27 20.91
C ASP A 78 -14.45 10.35 21.97
N PRO A 79 -15.24 9.71 22.86
CA PRO A 79 -14.68 8.87 23.93
C PRO A 79 -13.82 7.69 23.44
N TRP A 80 -14.09 7.18 22.23
CA TRP A 80 -13.32 6.09 21.66
C TRP A 80 -11.94 6.58 21.24
N CYS A 81 -11.86 7.70 20.51
CA CYS A 81 -10.61 8.33 20.09
C CYS A 81 -9.76 8.75 21.29
N VAL A 82 -10.36 9.36 22.32
CA VAL A 82 -9.66 9.74 23.56
C VAL A 82 -9.02 8.52 24.22
N ASN A 83 -9.75 7.42 24.35
CA ASN A 83 -9.24 6.20 24.97
C ASN A 83 -8.15 5.53 24.12
N GLN A 84 -8.37 5.44 22.81
CA GLN A 84 -7.46 4.77 21.88
C GLN A 84 -6.12 5.53 21.80
N HIS A 85 -6.16 6.83 21.50
CA HIS A 85 -4.98 7.67 21.34
C HIS A 85 -4.27 7.95 22.67
N GLY A 86 -5.02 7.96 23.78
CA GLY A 86 -4.45 8.01 25.12
C GLY A 86 -3.66 6.73 25.45
N SER A 87 -4.22 5.56 25.13
CA SER A 87 -3.59 4.26 25.43
C SER A 87 -2.36 3.97 24.57
N SER A 88 -2.36 4.41 23.31
CA SER A 88 -1.19 4.31 22.42
C SER A 88 -0.11 5.35 22.74
N GLY A 89 -0.43 6.36 23.55
CA GLY A 89 0.43 7.51 23.84
C GLY A 89 0.46 8.55 22.71
N LEU A 90 -0.33 8.37 21.65
CA LEU A 90 -0.39 9.30 20.52
C LEU A 90 -0.82 10.70 20.94
N THR A 91 -1.81 10.82 21.83
CA THR A 91 -2.27 12.14 22.34
C THR A 91 -1.10 12.96 22.90
N GLN A 92 -0.20 12.33 23.66
CA GLN A 92 0.97 13.02 24.22
C GLN A 92 1.98 13.38 23.14
N LYS A 93 2.25 12.47 22.18
CA LYS A 93 3.14 12.74 21.04
C LYS A 93 2.65 13.92 20.19
N VAL A 94 1.34 14.06 20.01
CA VAL A 94 0.72 15.17 19.27
C VAL A 94 0.96 16.50 19.97
N LEU A 95 0.74 16.56 21.28
CA LEU A 95 0.99 17.76 22.09
C LEU A 95 2.48 18.15 22.11
N GLU A 96 3.38 17.16 22.08
CA GLU A 96 4.84 17.36 22.05
C GLU A 96 5.38 17.64 20.65
N SER A 97 4.63 17.28 19.60
CA SER A 97 5.05 17.50 18.22
C SER A 97 5.19 18.99 17.95
N LYS A 98 6.20 19.32 17.16
CA LYS A 98 6.45 20.68 16.67
C LYS A 98 6.17 20.82 15.18
N LYS A 99 5.79 19.72 14.52
CA LYS A 99 5.56 19.69 13.09
C LYS A 99 4.14 20.14 12.78
N THR A 100 4.05 21.14 11.94
CA THR A 100 2.80 21.60 11.36
C THR A 100 2.34 20.66 10.25
N LEU A 101 1.03 20.67 9.95
CA LEU A 101 0.47 19.91 8.82
C LEU A 101 1.20 20.22 7.49
N LYS A 102 1.57 21.49 7.28
CA LYS A 102 2.27 21.93 6.06
C LYS A 102 3.67 21.32 5.94
N GLU A 103 4.44 21.31 7.02
CA GLU A 103 5.78 20.69 7.03
C GLU A 103 5.66 19.19 6.76
N VAL A 104 4.67 18.52 7.37
CA VAL A 104 4.41 17.09 7.13
C VAL A 104 4.00 16.83 5.68
N GLU A 105 3.20 17.69 5.06
CA GLU A 105 2.85 17.58 3.62
C GLU A 105 4.10 17.68 2.74
N GLU A 106 4.99 18.64 3.01
CA GLU A 106 6.19 18.88 2.22
C GLU A 106 7.19 17.72 2.35
N GLU A 107 7.42 17.24 3.58
CA GLU A 107 8.29 16.09 3.86
C GLU A 107 7.75 14.80 3.23
N LEU A 108 6.44 14.53 3.37
CA LEU A 108 5.82 13.35 2.78
C LEU A 108 5.86 13.40 1.25
N LEU A 109 5.62 14.57 0.66
CA LEU A 109 5.69 14.75 -0.79
C LEU A 109 7.10 14.46 -1.31
N ASP A 110 8.14 15.00 -0.66
CA ASP A 110 9.54 14.75 -1.04
C ASP A 110 9.90 13.26 -0.96
N TYR A 111 9.47 12.60 0.13
CA TYR A 111 9.61 11.16 0.28
C TYR A 111 8.94 10.40 -0.87
N VAL A 112 7.68 10.70 -1.21
CA VAL A 112 6.96 10.02 -2.29
C VAL A 112 7.59 10.30 -3.67
N GLN A 113 8.04 11.53 -3.92
CA GLN A 113 8.69 11.93 -5.17
C GLN A 113 10.05 11.25 -5.39
N THR A 114 10.75 10.90 -4.31
CA THR A 114 12.02 10.18 -4.38
C THR A 114 11.88 8.82 -5.09
N TYR A 115 10.74 8.13 -4.93
CA TYR A 115 10.55 6.77 -5.44
C TYR A 115 9.56 6.64 -6.59
N THR A 116 8.78 7.69 -6.87
CA THR A 116 7.64 7.62 -7.79
C THR A 116 7.61 8.78 -8.77
N LYS A 117 6.87 8.61 -9.87
CA LYS A 117 6.54 9.69 -10.82
C LYS A 117 5.09 10.13 -10.63
N LYS A 118 4.82 11.41 -10.88
CA LYS A 118 3.47 11.98 -10.83
C LYS A 118 2.49 11.15 -11.66
N GLY A 119 1.35 10.82 -11.06
CA GLY A 119 0.26 10.06 -11.67
C GLY A 119 0.57 8.59 -11.93
N LYS A 120 1.66 8.02 -11.37
CA LYS A 120 1.99 6.60 -11.54
C LYS A 120 1.72 5.75 -10.30
N ALA A 121 1.96 6.29 -9.11
CA ALA A 121 1.77 5.55 -7.87
C ALA A 121 0.31 5.48 -7.45
N VAL A 122 -0.15 4.30 -7.03
CA VAL A 122 -1.51 4.08 -6.53
C VAL A 122 -1.49 4.09 -5.01
N LEU A 123 -2.44 4.80 -4.40
CA LEU A 123 -2.63 4.81 -2.95
C LEU A 123 -3.19 3.46 -2.48
N ALA A 124 -2.65 2.91 -1.39
CA ALA A 124 -3.07 1.62 -0.85
C ALA A 124 -3.11 1.61 0.69
N GLY A 125 -3.91 0.69 1.23
CA GLY A 125 -4.09 0.51 2.66
C GLY A 125 -5.39 -0.23 2.98
N ASN A 126 -5.63 -0.55 4.24
CA ASN A 126 -6.94 -1.03 4.68
C ASN A 126 -7.90 0.14 4.79
N THR A 127 -9.07 0.08 4.13
CA THR A 127 -10.09 1.14 4.25
C THR A 127 -9.56 2.51 3.80
N VAL A 128 -8.56 2.50 2.92
CA VAL A 128 -7.76 3.68 2.54
C VAL A 128 -8.55 4.79 1.85
N HIS A 129 -9.79 4.51 1.44
CA HIS A 129 -10.70 5.55 0.96
C HIS A 129 -11.00 6.61 2.03
N MET A 130 -10.95 6.26 3.32
CA MET A 130 -11.12 7.20 4.43
C MET A 130 -9.89 8.10 4.57
N ASP A 131 -8.68 7.52 4.63
CA ASP A 131 -7.42 8.26 4.64
C ASP A 131 -7.36 9.22 3.45
N ARG A 132 -7.67 8.72 2.25
CA ARG A 132 -7.70 9.51 1.03
C ARG A 132 -8.64 10.72 1.16
N ALA A 133 -9.79 10.57 1.81
CA ALA A 133 -10.75 11.65 1.97
C ALA A 133 -10.19 12.78 2.85
N PHE A 134 -9.51 12.46 3.96
CA PHE A 134 -8.80 13.44 4.78
C PHE A 134 -7.63 14.07 4.03
N MET A 135 -6.80 13.25 3.38
CA MET A 135 -5.64 13.72 2.60
C MET A 135 -6.04 14.64 1.44
N MET A 136 -7.21 14.45 0.82
CA MET A 136 -7.71 15.37 -0.22
C MET A 136 -7.94 16.79 0.31
N ARG A 137 -8.30 16.93 1.60
CA ARG A 137 -8.51 18.23 2.25
C ARG A 137 -7.20 18.78 2.83
N GLU A 138 -6.43 17.93 3.49
CA GLU A 138 -5.29 18.36 4.34
C GLU A 138 -3.91 18.22 3.67
N LEU A 139 -3.74 17.25 2.76
CA LEU A 139 -2.49 16.94 2.08
C LEU A 139 -2.65 16.95 0.53
N PRO A 140 -3.28 17.99 -0.06
CA PRO A 140 -3.67 17.99 -1.46
C PRO A 140 -2.51 17.84 -2.45
N LYS A 141 -1.30 18.32 -2.11
CA LYS A 141 -0.13 18.18 -3.00
C LYS A 141 0.33 16.73 -3.12
N VAL A 142 0.22 15.96 -2.04
CA VAL A 142 0.51 14.52 -2.05
C VAL A 142 -0.51 13.81 -2.92
N ILE A 143 -1.81 14.10 -2.75
CA ILE A 143 -2.87 13.50 -3.57
C ILE A 143 -2.73 13.84 -5.06
N ASP A 144 -2.39 15.08 -5.42
CA ASP A 144 -2.15 15.49 -6.81
C ASP A 144 -0.97 14.75 -7.46
N HIS A 145 0.02 14.32 -6.66
CA HIS A 145 1.13 13.52 -7.16
C HIS A 145 0.74 12.05 -7.42
N LEU A 146 -0.23 11.52 -6.69
CA LEU A 146 -0.67 10.13 -6.81
C LEU A 146 -1.66 9.92 -7.97
N HIS A 147 -1.84 8.67 -8.37
CA HIS A 147 -2.89 8.28 -9.31
C HIS A 147 -4.27 8.32 -8.62
N TYR A 148 -5.35 8.52 -9.39
CA TYR A 148 -6.70 8.69 -8.85
C TYR A 148 -7.30 7.40 -8.26
N ARG A 149 -6.81 6.24 -8.68
CA ARG A 149 -7.25 4.92 -8.19
C ARG A 149 -6.65 4.62 -6.83
N ILE A 150 -7.26 3.67 -6.13
CA ILE A 150 -6.75 3.11 -4.88
C ILE A 150 -6.70 1.58 -4.94
N ILE A 151 -5.86 0.97 -4.11
CA ILE A 151 -5.90 -0.44 -3.74
C ILE A 151 -6.39 -0.50 -2.30
N ASP A 152 -7.69 -0.71 -2.12
CA ASP A 152 -8.28 -0.86 -0.80
C ASP A 152 -8.30 -2.34 -0.39
N VAL A 153 -7.40 -2.71 0.51
CA VAL A 153 -7.23 -4.11 0.98
C VAL A 153 -8.52 -4.62 1.64
N SER A 154 -9.26 -3.74 2.33
CA SER A 154 -10.51 -4.11 2.97
C SER A 154 -11.57 -4.56 1.95
N SER A 155 -11.55 -3.99 0.73
CA SER A 155 -12.45 -4.43 -0.35
C SER A 155 -12.21 -5.87 -0.79
N PHE A 156 -10.95 -6.30 -0.88
CA PHE A 156 -10.59 -7.69 -1.20
C PHE A 156 -11.11 -8.65 -0.14
N PHE A 157 -10.92 -8.31 1.13
CA PHE A 157 -11.39 -9.15 2.25
C PHE A 157 -12.91 -9.15 2.39
N GLU A 158 -13.60 -8.03 2.16
CA GLU A 158 -15.07 -7.99 2.15
C GLU A 158 -15.67 -8.85 1.04
N PHE A 159 -15.07 -8.84 -0.16
CA PHE A 159 -15.44 -9.75 -1.24
C PHE A 159 -15.18 -11.21 -0.83
N GLY A 160 -13.97 -11.48 -0.33
CA GLY A 160 -13.56 -12.80 0.10
C GLY A 160 -14.48 -13.41 1.16
N ARG A 161 -14.88 -12.64 2.18
CA ARG A 161 -15.80 -13.07 3.25
C ARG A 161 -17.15 -13.54 2.72
N ARG A 162 -17.61 -13.00 1.59
CA ARG A 162 -18.88 -13.39 0.95
C ARG A 162 -18.71 -14.54 -0.03
N HIS A 163 -17.62 -14.53 -0.79
CA HIS A 163 -17.42 -15.51 -1.86
C HIS A 163 -16.78 -16.82 -1.37
N ASN A 164 -15.82 -16.77 -0.44
CA ASN A 164 -15.19 -17.95 0.15
C ASN A 164 -14.78 -17.69 1.61
N PRO A 165 -15.74 -17.70 2.55
CA PRO A 165 -15.49 -17.40 3.97
C PRO A 165 -14.54 -18.40 4.62
N GLU A 166 -14.59 -19.68 4.25
CA GLU A 166 -13.75 -20.73 4.84
C GLU A 166 -12.27 -20.47 4.58
N LEU A 167 -11.93 -20.06 3.35
CA LEU A 167 -10.56 -19.70 2.99
C LEU A 167 -10.13 -18.40 3.67
N ILE A 168 -10.95 -17.35 3.63
CA ILE A 168 -10.58 -16.06 4.27
C ILE A 168 -10.35 -16.21 5.78
N ASN A 169 -11.09 -17.09 6.44
CA ASN A 169 -10.89 -17.38 7.86
C ASN A 169 -9.52 -18.04 8.18
N GLN A 170 -8.77 -18.50 7.17
CA GLN A 170 -7.40 -18.98 7.32
C GLN A 170 -6.34 -17.88 7.29
N CYS A 171 -6.69 -16.66 6.86
CA CYS A 171 -5.77 -15.53 6.92
C CYS A 171 -5.37 -15.28 8.38
N PRO A 172 -4.07 -15.21 8.71
CA PRO A 172 -3.64 -14.87 10.05
C PRO A 172 -4.25 -13.55 10.52
N LYS A 173 -4.62 -13.49 11.80
CA LYS A 173 -5.15 -12.27 12.40
C LYS A 173 -4.04 -11.23 12.53
N LYS A 174 -4.43 -9.96 12.35
CA LYS A 174 -3.62 -8.81 12.73
C LYS A 174 -3.24 -8.89 14.21
N ARG A 175 -2.02 -8.48 14.53
CA ARG A 175 -1.52 -8.32 15.91
C ARG A 175 -2.18 -7.13 16.59
N ASN A 176 -2.69 -6.16 15.83
CA ASN A 176 -3.34 -4.94 16.32
C ASN A 176 -2.45 -4.21 17.34
N SER A 177 -1.19 -3.91 16.98
CA SER A 177 -0.26 -3.15 17.82
C SER A 177 -0.59 -1.66 17.89
N HIS A 178 -1.61 -1.19 17.16
CA HIS A 178 -2.17 0.17 17.22
C HIS A 178 -1.14 1.27 16.93
N THR A 179 -0.25 1.03 15.96
CA THR A 179 0.62 2.06 15.40
C THR A 179 0.42 2.09 13.90
N ALA A 180 0.37 3.29 13.32
CA ALA A 180 0.12 3.45 11.88
C ALA A 180 1.10 2.64 11.02
N ARG A 181 2.36 2.54 11.48
CA ARG A 181 3.40 1.75 10.81
C ARG A 181 3.09 0.25 10.76
N ASP A 182 2.77 -0.33 11.91
CA ASP A 182 2.48 -1.76 11.98
C ASP A 182 1.20 -2.08 11.22
N ASP A 183 0.20 -1.20 11.28
CA ASP A 183 -1.05 -1.34 10.54
C ASP A 183 -0.83 -1.34 9.02
N ILE A 184 0.09 -0.53 8.50
CA ILE A 184 0.53 -0.60 7.09
C ILE A 184 1.22 -1.92 6.78
N LEU A 185 2.19 -2.35 7.60
CA LEU A 185 2.91 -3.60 7.34
C LEU A 185 1.97 -4.81 7.34
N GLU A 186 0.99 -4.82 8.24
CA GLU A 186 -0.06 -5.81 8.27
C GLU A 186 -0.97 -5.74 7.05
N SER A 187 -1.30 -4.52 6.57
CA SER A 187 -2.07 -4.32 5.32
C SER A 187 -1.34 -4.91 4.11
N ILE A 188 -0.02 -4.68 4.01
CA ILE A 188 0.83 -5.24 2.94
C ILE A 188 0.81 -6.76 3.00
N ALA A 189 1.06 -7.33 4.18
CA ALA A 189 1.10 -8.78 4.36
C ALA A 189 -0.28 -9.44 4.12
N GLN A 190 -1.38 -8.78 4.46
CA GLN A 190 -2.73 -9.26 4.16
C GLN A 190 -3.00 -9.31 2.65
N LEU A 191 -2.62 -8.28 1.90
CA LEU A 191 -2.80 -8.27 0.44
C LEU A 191 -1.91 -9.33 -0.23
N ALA A 192 -0.68 -9.51 0.26
CA ALA A 192 0.21 -10.59 -0.19
C ALA A 192 -0.41 -11.97 0.06
N TRP A 193 -0.94 -12.21 1.26
CA TRP A 193 -1.65 -13.45 1.58
C TRP A 193 -2.84 -13.67 0.65
N PHE A 194 -3.65 -12.62 0.40
CA PHE A 194 -4.81 -12.71 -0.48
C PHE A 194 -4.40 -13.03 -1.93
N ARG A 195 -3.36 -12.38 -2.46
CA ARG A 195 -2.79 -12.70 -3.78
C ARG A 195 -2.42 -14.19 -3.87
N ASP A 196 -1.67 -14.67 -2.89
CA ASP A 196 -1.04 -15.99 -2.93
C ASP A 196 -2.01 -17.15 -2.68
N HIS A 197 -3.08 -16.93 -1.91
CA HIS A 197 -4.00 -18.00 -1.51
C HIS A 197 -5.38 -17.89 -2.17
N TYR A 198 -5.82 -16.68 -2.52
CA TYR A 198 -7.17 -16.43 -3.03
C TYR A 198 -7.20 -16.21 -4.53
N MET A 199 -6.25 -15.44 -5.09
CA MET A 199 -6.28 -15.07 -6.51
C MET A 199 -5.59 -16.10 -7.42
N ILE A 200 -4.61 -16.82 -6.90
CA ILE A 200 -3.86 -17.83 -7.64
C ILE A 200 -4.45 -19.20 -7.35
N GLY A 201 -5.40 -19.62 -8.19
CA GLY A 201 -5.86 -21.00 -8.28
C GLY A 201 -5.03 -21.80 -9.29
N PRO A 202 -5.04 -23.15 -9.22
CA PRO A 202 -4.39 -24.01 -10.21
C PRO A 202 -4.83 -23.72 -11.65
N GLU A 203 -6.08 -23.30 -11.83
CA GLU A 203 -6.65 -22.94 -13.13
C GLU A 203 -6.11 -21.61 -13.67
N THR A 204 -5.99 -20.58 -12.82
CA THR A 204 -5.35 -19.30 -13.18
C THR A 204 -3.89 -19.50 -13.58
N GLN A 205 -3.19 -20.39 -12.88
CA GLN A 205 -1.79 -20.71 -13.15
C GLN A 205 -1.61 -21.35 -14.52
N LYS A 206 -2.49 -22.30 -14.87
CA LYS A 206 -2.54 -22.90 -16.20
C LYS A 206 -2.84 -21.87 -17.31
N ILE A 207 -3.81 -20.97 -17.09
CA ILE A 207 -4.14 -19.91 -18.06
C ILE A 207 -2.94 -18.98 -18.32
N LEU A 208 -2.17 -18.66 -17.28
CA LEU A 208 -0.97 -17.83 -17.40
C LEU A 208 0.17 -18.55 -18.12
N GLU A 209 0.34 -19.85 -17.90
CA GLU A 209 1.29 -20.69 -18.62
C GLU A 209 0.93 -20.76 -20.11
N ASP A 210 -0.33 -21.07 -20.42
CA ASP A 210 -0.85 -21.13 -21.79
C ASP A 210 -0.67 -19.77 -22.51
N ALA A 211 -0.95 -18.65 -21.82
CA ALA A 211 -0.77 -17.31 -22.38
C ALA A 211 0.70 -16.93 -22.64
N LYS A 212 1.65 -17.41 -21.82
CA LYS A 212 3.09 -17.23 -22.08
C LYS A 212 3.54 -18.00 -23.31
N THR A 213 3.12 -19.26 -23.43
CA THR A 213 3.43 -20.11 -24.59
C THR A 213 2.89 -19.51 -25.90
N HIS A 214 1.71 -18.89 -25.86
CA HIS A 214 1.15 -18.19 -27.03
C HIS A 214 1.98 -16.97 -27.46
N LYS A 215 2.40 -16.13 -26.51
CA LYS A 215 3.22 -14.93 -26.82
C LYS A 215 4.61 -15.26 -27.33
N GLU A 216 5.23 -16.35 -26.87
CA GLU A 216 6.52 -16.82 -27.36
C GLU A 216 6.42 -17.29 -28.82
N LYS A 217 5.36 -18.05 -29.15
CA LYS A 217 5.09 -18.48 -30.53
C LYS A 217 4.78 -17.33 -31.49
N GLU A 218 4.12 -16.27 -31.02
CA GLU A 218 3.89 -15.07 -31.84
C GLU A 218 5.21 -14.33 -32.15
N LYS A 219 6.09 -14.20 -31.16
CA LYS A 219 7.42 -13.59 -31.35
C LYS A 219 8.33 -14.40 -32.27
N GLU A 220 8.27 -15.73 -32.21
CA GLU A 220 9.00 -16.59 -33.14
C GLU A 220 8.50 -16.43 -34.58
N LYS A 221 7.17 -16.36 -34.78
CA LYS A 221 6.57 -16.12 -36.09
C LYS A 221 6.87 -14.73 -36.66
N GLU A 222 6.97 -13.70 -35.82
CA GLU A 222 7.38 -12.37 -36.26
C GLU A 222 8.86 -12.38 -36.70
N LYS A 223 9.75 -13.02 -35.94
CA LYS A 223 11.16 -13.18 -36.32
C LYS A 223 11.34 -13.97 -37.62
N GLU A 224 10.61 -15.05 -37.81
CA GLU A 224 10.67 -15.84 -39.05
C GLU A 224 10.21 -15.03 -40.26
N LYS A 225 9.19 -14.17 -40.10
CA LYS A 225 8.73 -13.26 -41.18
C LYS A 225 9.72 -12.14 -41.49
N ASP A 226 10.40 -11.62 -40.47
CA ASP A 226 11.42 -10.58 -40.66
C ASP A 226 12.67 -11.16 -41.35
N GLU A 227 13.10 -12.37 -40.99
CA GLU A 227 14.21 -13.08 -41.66
C GLU A 227 13.88 -13.50 -43.10
N GLU A 228 12.62 -13.81 -43.40
CA GLU A 228 12.17 -14.14 -44.75
C GLU A 228 12.08 -12.89 -45.64
N ASN A 229 11.69 -11.74 -45.09
CA ASN A 229 11.70 -10.46 -45.80
C ASN A 229 13.12 -9.94 -46.10
N ASP A 230 14.08 -10.12 -45.19
CA ASP A 230 15.49 -9.72 -45.40
C ASP A 230 16.21 -10.58 -46.46
N LYS A 231 15.79 -11.84 -46.67
CA LYS A 231 16.32 -12.69 -47.77
C LYS A 231 15.77 -12.32 -49.15
N VAL A 232 14.58 -11.70 -49.21
CA VAL A 232 13.94 -11.29 -50.46
C VAL A 232 14.49 -9.93 -50.95
N THR A 233 15.03 -9.10 -50.06
CA THR A 233 15.68 -7.82 -50.41
C THR A 233 17.12 -8.00 -50.89
N ASP A 234 17.86 -9.00 -50.40
CA ASP A 234 19.25 -9.30 -50.80
C ASP A 234 19.38 -10.07 -52.13
N SER A 235 18.26 -10.38 -52.81
CA SER A 235 18.22 -11.07 -54.11
C SER A 235 17.79 -10.18 -55.28
N ARG A 236 17.77 -8.85 -55.08
CA ARG A 236 17.36 -7.85 -56.08
C ARG A 236 18.44 -6.85 -56.51
N ASP A 237 19.69 -7.04 -56.09
CA ASP A 237 20.85 -6.29 -56.59
C ASP A 237 21.66 -7.08 -57.64
#